data_AF-A0A7Y2B1W8-F1
#
_entry.id   AF-A0A7Y2B1W8-F1
#
_cell.length_a   1.000
_cell.length_b   1.000
_cell.length_c   1.000
_cell.angle_alpha   90.00
_cell.angle_beta   90.00
_cell.angle_gamma   90.00
#
_symmetry.space_group_name_H-M   'P 1'
#
loop_
_entity.id
_entity.type
_entity.pdbx_description
1 polymer ?
#
loop_
_entity_poly.entity_id
_entity_poly.type
_entity_poly.pdbx_seq_one_letter_code
_entity_poly.pdbx_strand_id
1 'polypeptide(L)'
;MSSIRKVLFVVNPVSGEASGEERAASAAESLREGGVESVVLLTEKERPASVVVSDTDLAPFDAVVAVGGDGTLREVVGAVIEDGARLPVGFLPSGTANVSALALALPMEPSGLAALILANETGALDVAHLPDRNEYFVLMLGAGIAASVIEESPRSVKNVLGFGAYVIAAFKETLLRKRSLYRIALDDRPPISIRGSALFVVNLGRLPGRRIGIAPDAGGRDGLLDIVVIKTKTLFHSAAVFAQLL
;
A
#
# COMPACT_ATOMS: atom_id res chain seq x y z
N MET A 1 -4.64 22.36 11.59
CA MET A 1 -3.51 22.25 10.63
C MET A 1 -3.49 23.52 9.80
N SER A 2 -2.30 24.00 9.42
CA SER A 2 -2.16 25.09 8.44
C SER A 2 -2.72 24.65 7.09
N SER A 3 -3.10 25.62 6.25
CA SER A 3 -3.45 25.37 4.86
C SER A 3 -2.24 24.77 4.13
N ILE A 4 -2.45 23.75 3.31
CA ILE A 4 -1.41 23.28 2.38
C ILE A 4 -1.13 24.38 1.34
N ARG A 5 0.13 24.79 1.23
CA ARG A 5 0.61 25.83 0.30
C ARG A 5 1.76 25.37 -0.56
N LYS A 6 2.54 24.39 -0.10
CA LYS A 6 3.64 23.79 -0.84
C LYS A 6 3.68 22.27 -0.69
N VAL A 7 3.74 21.56 -1.82
CA VAL A 7 3.66 20.09 -1.89
C VAL A 7 4.90 19.52 -2.57
N LEU A 8 5.45 18.45 -1.99
CA LEU A 8 6.51 17.65 -2.61
C LEU A 8 5.90 16.43 -3.30
N PHE A 9 6.06 16.30 -4.62
CA PHE A 9 5.75 15.09 -5.36
C PHE A 9 7.00 14.21 -5.47
N VAL A 10 6.91 12.96 -5.00
CA VAL A 10 7.94 11.94 -5.15
C VAL A 10 7.45 10.92 -6.16
N VAL A 11 8.04 10.93 -7.36
CA VAL A 11 7.49 10.26 -8.54
C VAL A 11 8.35 9.07 -8.93
N ASN A 12 7.73 7.90 -9.04
CA ASN A 12 8.33 6.74 -9.68
C ASN A 12 7.97 6.72 -11.17
N PRO A 13 8.90 7.12 -12.07
CA PRO A 13 8.59 7.29 -13.49
C PRO A 13 8.35 5.98 -14.22
N VAL A 14 8.85 4.86 -13.70
CA VAL A 14 8.72 3.53 -14.31
C VAL A 14 7.57 2.70 -13.72
N SER A 15 6.71 3.30 -12.89
CA SER A 15 5.57 2.61 -12.30
C SER A 15 4.45 2.39 -13.32
N GLY A 16 3.82 1.21 -13.29
CA GLY A 16 2.69 0.85 -14.15
C GLY A 16 2.99 1.05 -15.63
N GLU A 17 2.19 1.90 -16.28
CA GLU A 17 2.33 2.25 -17.71
C GLU A 17 3.30 3.43 -17.95
N ALA A 18 4.17 3.74 -16.98
CA ALA A 18 5.12 4.85 -17.01
C ALA A 18 4.48 6.24 -17.17
N SER A 19 3.27 6.41 -16.62
CA SER A 19 2.50 7.67 -16.66
C SER A 19 2.71 8.56 -15.42
N GLY A 20 3.62 8.21 -14.51
CA GLY A 20 3.80 8.91 -13.24
C GLY A 20 4.12 10.40 -13.39
N GLU A 21 5.02 10.76 -14.30
CA GLU A 21 5.43 12.15 -14.54
C GLU A 21 4.28 12.99 -15.10
N GLU A 22 3.58 12.49 -16.11
CA GLU A 22 2.43 13.17 -16.72
C GLU A 22 1.33 13.41 -15.68
N ARG A 23 1.05 12.41 -14.84
CA ARG A 23 0.03 12.48 -13.80
C ARG A 23 0.44 13.48 -12.71
N ALA A 24 1.69 13.48 -12.29
CA ALA A 24 2.23 14.48 -11.35
C ALA A 24 2.14 15.89 -11.92
N ALA A 25 2.50 16.08 -13.19
CA ALA A 25 2.41 17.37 -13.87
C ALA A 25 0.96 17.87 -13.96
N SER A 26 0.01 16.99 -14.30
CA SER A 26 -1.42 17.33 -14.33
C SER A 26 -1.94 17.74 -12.95
N ALA A 27 -1.58 17.02 -11.89
CA ALA A 27 -1.96 17.39 -10.52
C ALA A 27 -1.32 18.73 -10.10
N ALA A 28 -0.03 18.90 -10.38
CA ALA A 28 0.72 20.12 -10.05
C ALA A 28 0.13 21.35 -10.75
N GLU A 29 -0.35 21.21 -11.99
CA GLU A 29 -1.02 22.29 -12.71
C GLU A 29 -2.34 22.68 -12.04
N SER A 30 -3.19 21.72 -11.68
CA SER A 30 -4.43 21.99 -10.92
C SER A 30 -4.15 22.64 -9.56
N LEU A 31 -3.08 22.23 -8.86
CA LEU A 31 -2.66 22.84 -7.61
C LEU A 31 -2.18 24.28 -7.81
N ARG A 32 -1.42 24.54 -8.87
CA ARG A 32 -0.92 25.87 -9.22
C ARG A 32 -2.05 26.85 -9.49
N GLU A 33 -3.09 26.43 -10.20
CA GLU A 33 -4.32 27.22 -10.43
C GLU A 33 -5.02 27.57 -9.11
N GLY A 34 -4.97 26.67 -8.13
CA GLY A 34 -5.46 26.88 -6.77
C GLY A 34 -4.50 27.62 -5.83
N GLY A 35 -3.34 28.08 -6.31
CA GLY A 35 -2.36 28.83 -5.53
C GLY A 35 -1.46 27.99 -4.61
N VAL A 36 -1.31 26.70 -4.89
CA VAL A 36 -0.42 25.77 -4.19
C VAL A 36 0.81 25.49 -5.04
N GLU A 37 2.00 25.68 -4.48
CA GLU A 37 3.28 25.39 -5.12
C GLU A 37 3.58 23.89 -5.09
N SER A 38 4.17 23.36 -6.15
CA SER A 38 4.57 21.95 -6.25
C SER A 38 6.05 21.84 -6.61
N VAL A 39 6.78 20.98 -5.90
CA VAL A 39 8.14 20.54 -6.26
C VAL A 39 8.06 19.07 -6.64
N VAL A 40 8.72 18.69 -7.73
CA VAL A 40 8.71 17.30 -8.23
C VAL A 40 10.12 16.73 -8.15
N LEU A 41 10.26 15.58 -7.48
CA LEU A 41 11.48 14.78 -7.44
C LEU A 41 11.20 13.39 -8.01
N LEU A 42 12.07 12.94 -8.91
CA LEU A 42 11.98 11.61 -9.51
C LEU A 42 12.81 10.61 -8.71
N THR A 43 12.29 9.38 -8.59
CA THR A 43 13.06 8.25 -8.07
C THR A 43 13.89 7.61 -9.18
N GLU A 44 15.02 7.04 -8.80
CA GLU A 44 15.85 6.22 -9.68
C GLU A 44 16.02 4.82 -9.07
N LYS A 45 16.56 3.88 -9.84
CA LYS A 45 16.75 2.50 -9.35
C LYS A 45 17.67 2.46 -8.12
N GLU A 46 18.74 3.25 -8.13
CA GLU A 46 19.70 3.39 -7.04
C GLU A 46 19.25 4.42 -5.98
N ARG A 47 18.18 5.17 -6.28
CA ARG A 47 17.60 6.22 -5.42
C ARG A 47 16.07 6.05 -5.31
N PRO A 48 15.61 5.02 -4.59
CA PRO A 48 14.18 4.75 -4.42
C PRO A 48 13.47 5.87 -3.65
N ALA A 49 12.14 5.82 -3.55
CA ALA A 49 11.35 6.91 -2.98
C ALA A 49 11.72 7.17 -1.51
N SER A 50 12.09 6.14 -0.77
CA SER A 50 12.55 6.27 0.61
C SER A 50 13.81 7.14 0.71
N VAL A 51 14.79 6.92 -0.18
CA VAL A 51 16.03 7.71 -0.22
C VAL A 51 15.75 9.14 -0.69
N VAL A 52 14.91 9.33 -1.71
CA VAL A 52 14.52 10.67 -2.16
C VAL A 52 13.94 11.49 -1.02
N VAL A 53 13.03 10.91 -0.22
CA VAL A 53 12.41 11.59 0.93
C VAL A 53 13.46 11.85 2.02
N SER A 54 14.25 10.85 2.41
CA SER A 54 15.26 11.02 3.48
C SER A 54 16.37 12.02 3.14
N ASP A 55 16.70 12.21 1.86
CA ASP A 55 17.68 13.20 1.41
C ASP A 55 17.10 14.62 1.29
N THR A 56 15.78 14.78 1.42
CA THR A 56 15.09 16.06 1.18
C THR A 56 14.71 16.70 2.50
N ASP A 57 15.07 17.98 2.69
CA ASP A 57 14.54 18.77 3.81
C ASP A 57 13.03 18.95 3.63
N LEU A 58 12.26 18.32 4.52
CA LEU A 58 10.79 18.36 4.48
C LEU A 58 10.21 19.62 5.15
N ALA A 59 10.99 20.40 5.90
CA ALA A 59 10.51 21.57 6.63
C ALA A 59 9.81 22.64 5.78
N PRO A 60 10.17 22.88 4.51
CA PRO A 60 9.49 23.85 3.65
C PRO A 60 8.15 23.38 3.06
N PHE A 61 7.77 22.12 3.25
CA PHE A 61 6.59 21.50 2.64
C PHE A 61 5.45 21.33 3.64
N ASP A 62 4.23 21.39 3.15
CA ASP A 62 3.01 21.15 3.94
C ASP A 62 2.41 19.76 3.68
N ALA A 63 2.84 19.08 2.61
CA ALA A 63 2.44 17.71 2.27
C ALA A 63 3.47 17.03 1.37
N VAL A 64 3.51 15.69 1.41
CA VAL A 64 4.27 14.85 0.49
C VAL A 64 3.31 13.98 -0.30
N VAL A 65 3.48 13.87 -1.61
CA VAL A 65 2.65 13.05 -2.49
C VAL A 65 3.50 11.94 -3.10
N ALA A 66 3.15 10.70 -2.82
CA ALA A 66 3.69 9.54 -3.52
C ALA A 66 3.00 9.39 -4.88
N VAL A 67 3.74 9.38 -5.98
CA VAL A 67 3.22 9.10 -7.33
C VAL A 67 3.81 7.80 -7.84
N GLY A 68 3.00 6.74 -7.87
CA GLY A 68 3.49 5.39 -8.15
C GLY A 68 2.48 4.30 -7.84
N GLY A 69 2.96 3.09 -7.65
CA GLY A 69 2.18 1.98 -7.09
C GLY A 69 2.28 1.88 -5.57
N ASP A 70 1.71 0.82 -5.00
CA ASP A 70 1.71 0.54 -3.56
C ASP A 70 3.13 0.51 -2.94
N GLY A 71 4.14 0.06 -3.69
CA GLY A 71 5.54 0.06 -3.22
C GLY A 71 6.09 1.48 -3.04
N THR A 72 5.78 2.41 -3.95
CA THR A 72 6.18 3.81 -3.84
C THR A 72 5.48 4.49 -2.67
N LEU A 73 4.18 4.23 -2.49
CA LEU A 73 3.44 4.70 -1.31
C LEU A 73 4.10 4.22 -0.01
N ARG A 74 4.40 2.92 0.08
CA ARG A 74 5.06 2.31 1.24
C ARG A 74 6.37 3.00 1.59
N GLU A 75 7.21 3.23 0.59
CA GLU A 75 8.52 3.85 0.77
C GLU A 75 8.42 5.31 1.23
N VAL A 76 7.51 6.10 0.64
CA VAL A 76 7.28 7.50 1.04
C VAL A 76 6.72 7.58 2.46
N VAL A 77 5.69 6.79 2.78
CA VAL A 77 5.08 6.76 4.12
C VAL A 77 6.13 6.41 5.18
N GLY A 78 6.91 5.36 4.95
CA GLY A 78 7.98 4.96 5.88
C GLY A 78 9.01 6.06 6.07
N ALA A 79 9.49 6.69 5.00
CA ALA A 79 10.50 7.74 5.10
C ALA A 79 10.00 9.01 5.80
N VAL A 80 8.73 9.40 5.59
CA VAL A 80 8.11 10.52 6.33
C VAL A 80 7.99 10.22 7.83
N ILE A 81 7.65 8.97 8.19
CA ILE A 81 7.60 8.54 9.60
C ILE A 81 9.00 8.59 10.22
N GLU A 82 10.01 8.07 9.54
CA GLU A 82 11.40 8.03 10.02
C GLU A 82 12.03 9.43 10.16
N ASP A 83 11.72 10.35 9.24
CA ASP A 83 12.11 11.76 9.35
C ASP A 83 11.50 12.44 10.59
N GLY A 84 10.37 11.93 11.08
CA GLY A 84 9.63 12.49 12.20
C GLY A 84 8.70 13.65 11.80
N ALA A 85 8.67 14.00 10.51
CA ALA A 85 7.73 14.95 9.94
C ALA A 85 6.27 14.60 10.29
N ARG A 86 5.46 15.62 10.57
CA ARG A 86 4.01 15.51 10.80
C ARG A 86 3.24 16.02 9.58
N LEU A 87 3.68 15.59 8.39
CA LEU A 87 3.08 15.98 7.12
C LEU A 87 2.06 14.93 6.66
N PRO A 88 0.89 15.34 6.13
CA PRO A 88 0.00 14.44 5.43
C PRO A 88 0.71 13.86 4.19
N VAL A 89 0.48 12.57 3.94
CA VAL A 89 0.97 11.88 2.74
C VAL A 89 -0.19 11.66 1.78
N GLY A 90 -0.14 12.28 0.60
CA GLY A 90 -1.03 12.03 -0.51
C GLY A 90 -0.56 10.85 -1.36
N PHE A 91 -1.49 10.23 -2.09
CA PHE A 91 -1.17 9.14 -3.02
C PHE A 91 -1.82 9.41 -4.38
N LEU A 92 -1.00 9.54 -5.42
CA LEU A 92 -1.44 9.58 -6.81
C LEU A 92 -1.11 8.23 -7.47
N PRO A 93 -2.10 7.35 -7.64
CA PRO A 93 -1.85 6.03 -8.18
C PRO A 93 -1.40 6.09 -9.65
N SER A 94 -0.28 5.46 -9.97
CA SER A 94 0.19 5.19 -11.34
C SER A 94 0.71 3.76 -11.52
N GLY A 95 0.61 2.92 -10.49
CA GLY A 95 0.93 1.50 -10.55
C GLY A 95 -0.18 0.65 -11.17
N THR A 96 0.05 -0.66 -11.25
CA THR A 96 -0.91 -1.57 -11.90
C THR A 96 -2.08 -2.00 -11.02
N ALA A 97 -1.86 -2.11 -9.70
CA ALA A 97 -2.85 -2.64 -8.76
C ALA A 97 -3.50 -1.54 -7.92
N ASN A 98 -2.69 -0.59 -7.41
CA ASN A 98 -3.12 0.57 -6.62
C ASN A 98 -4.08 0.19 -5.50
N VAL A 99 -3.78 -0.92 -4.82
CA VAL A 99 -4.70 -1.57 -3.89
C VAL A 99 -4.96 -0.66 -2.69
N SER A 100 -3.94 0.08 -2.24
CA SER A 100 -4.05 1.04 -1.15
C SER A 100 -4.96 2.22 -1.52
N ALA A 101 -4.92 2.71 -2.77
CA ALA A 101 -5.83 3.77 -3.22
C ALA A 101 -7.28 3.27 -3.19
N LEU A 102 -7.52 2.04 -3.67
CA LEU A 102 -8.83 1.41 -3.60
C LEU A 102 -9.29 1.22 -2.15
N ALA A 103 -8.44 0.62 -1.30
CA ALA A 103 -8.71 0.35 0.12
C ALA A 103 -9.11 1.61 0.90
N LEU A 104 -8.43 2.72 0.61
CA LEU A 104 -8.66 4.02 1.24
C LEU A 104 -9.73 4.88 0.54
N ALA A 105 -10.33 4.37 -0.54
CA ALA A 105 -11.26 5.11 -1.39
C ALA A 105 -10.69 6.46 -1.88
N LEU A 106 -9.40 6.50 -2.21
CA LEU A 106 -8.74 7.69 -2.70
C LEU A 106 -9.05 7.93 -4.19
N PRO A 107 -9.04 9.20 -4.63
CA PRO A 107 -9.21 9.52 -6.04
C PRO A 107 -8.14 8.85 -6.91
N MET A 108 -8.59 8.31 -8.03
CA MET A 108 -7.70 7.70 -9.01
C MET A 108 -7.17 8.70 -10.03
N GLU A 109 -7.71 9.93 -10.12
CA GLU A 109 -7.28 10.92 -11.12
C GLU A 109 -6.53 12.10 -10.49
N PRO A 110 -5.56 12.72 -11.22
CA PRO A 110 -4.80 13.87 -10.75
C PRO A 110 -5.66 15.01 -10.20
N SER A 111 -6.75 15.34 -10.90
CA SER A 111 -7.69 16.39 -10.50
C SER A 111 -8.40 16.10 -9.17
N GLY A 112 -8.68 14.82 -8.89
CA GLY A 112 -9.30 14.40 -7.64
C GLY A 112 -8.34 14.54 -6.46
N LEU A 113 -7.07 14.18 -6.62
CA LEU A 113 -6.05 14.41 -5.59
C LEU A 113 -5.84 15.92 -5.37
N ALA A 114 -5.73 16.70 -6.44
CA ALA A 114 -5.61 18.15 -6.33
C ALA A 114 -6.79 18.78 -5.58
N ALA A 115 -8.02 18.32 -5.83
CA ALA A 115 -9.20 18.79 -5.11
C ALA A 115 -9.12 18.51 -3.60
N LEU A 116 -8.69 17.31 -3.18
CA LEU A 116 -8.50 17.00 -1.76
C LEU A 116 -7.46 17.90 -1.10
N ILE A 117 -6.33 18.13 -1.79
CA ILE A 117 -5.26 19.00 -1.29
C ILE A 117 -5.74 20.45 -1.15
N LEU A 118 -6.42 20.99 -2.17
CA LEU A 118 -6.96 22.35 -2.15
C LEU A 118 -8.03 22.55 -1.09
N ALA A 119 -8.82 21.50 -0.81
CA ALA A 119 -9.81 21.49 0.26
C ALA A 119 -9.21 21.22 1.66
N ASN A 120 -7.90 20.96 1.74
CA ASN A 120 -7.19 20.58 2.96
C ASN A 120 -7.81 19.34 3.64
N GLU A 121 -8.37 18.43 2.83
CA GLU A 121 -9.03 17.21 3.28
C GLU A 121 -7.98 16.14 3.63
N THR A 122 -7.83 15.90 4.93
CA THR A 122 -6.87 14.94 5.47
C THR A 122 -7.55 14.05 6.51
N GLY A 123 -6.98 12.87 6.76
CA GLY A 123 -7.45 11.95 7.79
C GLY A 123 -6.31 11.13 8.37
N ALA A 124 -6.47 10.72 9.62
CA ALA A 124 -5.53 9.81 10.25
C ALA A 124 -5.56 8.44 9.58
N LEU A 125 -4.42 7.76 9.55
CA LEU A 125 -4.29 6.38 9.09
C LEU A 125 -3.19 5.73 9.92
N ASP A 126 -3.52 4.61 10.55
CA ASP A 126 -2.56 3.77 11.22
C ASP A 126 -1.68 3.07 10.18
N VAL A 127 -0.39 3.01 10.46
CA VAL A 127 0.62 2.37 9.60
C VAL A 127 1.33 1.32 10.43
N ALA A 128 1.38 0.10 9.91
CA ALA A 128 2.05 -1.00 10.59
C ALA A 128 3.57 -0.89 10.45
N HIS A 129 4.29 -1.18 11.52
CA HIS A 129 5.75 -1.23 11.57
C HIS A 129 6.22 -2.67 11.76
N LEU A 130 7.27 -3.04 11.02
CA LEU A 130 8.01 -4.29 11.15
C LEU A 130 9.41 -3.96 11.68
N PRO A 131 9.62 -3.96 13.01
CA PRO A 131 10.84 -3.44 13.63
C PRO A 131 12.11 -4.14 13.17
N ASP A 132 12.07 -5.47 13.00
CA ASP A 132 13.24 -6.27 12.62
C ASP A 132 13.85 -5.89 11.28
N ARG A 133 13.07 -5.28 10.38
CA ARG A 133 13.52 -4.83 9.05
C ARG A 133 13.51 -3.31 8.91
N ASN A 134 13.05 -2.61 9.94
CA ASN A 134 12.66 -1.21 9.88
C ASN A 134 11.80 -0.89 8.64
N GLU A 135 10.81 -1.74 8.37
CA GLU A 135 9.91 -1.59 7.23
C GLU A 135 8.50 -1.26 7.69
N TYR A 136 7.76 -0.54 6.86
CA TYR A 136 6.37 -0.16 7.11
C TYR A 136 5.43 -0.79 6.07
N PHE A 137 4.16 -0.99 6.43
CA PHE A 137 3.14 -1.34 5.45
C PHE A 137 1.79 -0.69 5.78
N VAL A 138 1.08 -0.31 4.70
CA VAL A 138 -0.23 0.37 4.79
C VAL A 138 -1.38 -0.63 4.71
N LEU A 139 -1.26 -1.67 3.88
CA LEU A 139 -2.36 -2.58 3.59
C LEU A 139 -2.31 -3.85 4.44
N MET A 140 -1.34 -4.72 4.17
CA MET A 140 -1.16 -6.01 4.85
C MET A 140 0.22 -6.60 4.56
N LEU A 141 0.64 -7.51 5.42
CA LEU A 141 1.80 -8.36 5.28
C LEU A 141 1.36 -9.82 5.19
N GLY A 142 1.98 -10.60 4.29
CA GLY A 142 1.74 -12.04 4.17
C GLY A 142 2.95 -12.86 4.61
N ALA A 143 2.74 -13.89 5.41
CA ALA A 143 3.76 -14.84 5.84
C ALA A 143 3.45 -16.27 5.36
N GLY A 144 4.45 -16.92 4.75
CA GLY A 144 4.30 -18.22 4.08
C GLY A 144 4.01 -18.04 2.59
N ILE A 145 3.00 -18.74 2.06
CA ILE A 145 2.67 -18.81 0.62
C ILE A 145 2.43 -17.42 -0.01
N ALA A 146 2.00 -16.43 0.78
CA ALA A 146 1.79 -15.07 0.29
C ALA A 146 3.09 -14.30 -0.05
N ALA A 147 4.24 -14.68 0.54
CA ALA A 147 5.52 -14.02 0.27
C ALA A 147 6.19 -14.52 -1.02
N SER A 148 6.16 -15.84 -1.30
CA SER A 148 6.76 -16.45 -2.50
C SER A 148 6.09 -15.99 -3.80
N VAL A 149 4.77 -15.78 -3.77
CA VAL A 149 3.96 -15.37 -4.93
C VAL A 149 4.32 -13.96 -5.44
N ILE A 150 4.68 -13.05 -4.53
CA ILE A 150 5.06 -11.66 -4.88
C ILE A 150 6.44 -11.64 -5.53
N GLU A 151 7.34 -12.54 -5.08
CA GLU A 151 8.73 -12.66 -5.50
C GLU A 151 8.88 -13.33 -6.88
N GLU A 152 8.07 -14.36 -7.20
CA GLU A 152 8.19 -15.16 -8.43
C GLU A 152 7.36 -14.64 -9.63
N SER A 153 6.54 -13.60 -9.48
CA SER A 153 5.65 -13.13 -10.56
C SER A 153 6.38 -12.27 -11.61
N PRO A 154 6.48 -12.69 -12.89
CA PRO A 154 7.11 -11.90 -13.95
C PRO A 154 6.42 -10.55 -14.17
N ARG A 155 7.19 -9.48 -14.42
CA ARG A 155 6.66 -8.13 -14.71
C ARG A 155 5.58 -8.12 -15.80
N SER A 156 5.67 -9.01 -16.79
CA SER A 156 4.71 -9.15 -17.89
C SER A 156 3.33 -9.65 -17.46
N VAL A 157 3.21 -10.44 -16.39
CA VAL A 157 1.92 -10.91 -15.86
C VAL A 157 1.28 -9.86 -14.95
N LYS A 158 2.12 -9.03 -14.30
CA LYS A 158 1.67 -7.90 -13.47
C LYS A 158 0.94 -6.84 -14.31
N ASN A 159 1.38 -6.59 -15.54
CA ASN A 159 0.88 -5.52 -16.41
C ASN A 159 -0.46 -5.81 -17.12
N VAL A 160 -0.86 -7.08 -17.29
CA VAL A 160 -2.02 -7.45 -18.14
C VAL A 160 -3.29 -7.77 -17.34
N LEU A 161 -3.18 -8.11 -16.05
CA LEU A 161 -4.30 -8.70 -15.28
C LEU A 161 -4.61 -7.98 -13.95
N GLY A 162 -3.86 -6.94 -13.58
CA GLY A 162 -4.08 -6.19 -12.34
C GLY A 162 -4.09 -7.09 -11.08
N PHE A 163 -4.87 -6.70 -10.07
CA PHE A 163 -5.07 -7.45 -8.82
C PHE A 163 -5.49 -8.93 -9.03
N GLY A 164 -6.15 -9.26 -10.15
CA GLY A 164 -6.58 -10.63 -10.46
C GLY A 164 -5.43 -11.62 -10.66
N ALA A 165 -4.29 -11.19 -11.20
CA ALA A 165 -3.10 -12.04 -11.34
C ALA A 165 -2.48 -12.39 -9.98
N TYR A 166 -2.44 -11.44 -9.04
CA TYR A 166 -1.96 -11.68 -7.67
C TYR A 166 -2.86 -12.70 -6.95
N VAL A 167 -4.18 -12.56 -7.08
CA VAL A 167 -5.15 -13.50 -6.49
C VAL A 167 -5.04 -14.90 -7.10
N ILE A 168 -4.88 -15.01 -8.43
CA ILE A 168 -4.75 -16.29 -9.14
C ILE A 168 -3.40 -16.97 -8.85
N ALA A 169 -2.31 -16.21 -8.76
CA ALA A 169 -1.00 -16.75 -8.41
C ALA A 169 -0.97 -17.22 -6.95
N ALA A 170 -1.55 -16.43 -6.03
CA ALA A 170 -1.74 -16.81 -4.64
C ALA A 170 -2.60 -18.07 -4.50
N PHE A 171 -3.65 -18.20 -5.32
CA PHE A 171 -4.49 -19.39 -5.38
C PHE A 171 -3.71 -20.63 -5.86
N LYS A 172 -3.00 -20.54 -6.98
CA LYS A 172 -2.26 -21.67 -7.57
C LYS A 172 -1.18 -22.23 -6.64
N GLU A 173 -0.42 -21.38 -5.97
CA GLU A 173 0.61 -21.83 -5.03
C GLU A 173 0.01 -22.39 -3.72
N THR A 174 -1.11 -21.81 -3.23
CA THR A 174 -1.84 -22.33 -2.06
C THR A 174 -2.33 -23.76 -2.26
N LEU A 175 -2.55 -24.17 -3.52
CA LEU A 175 -2.96 -25.52 -3.90
C LEU A 175 -1.80 -26.53 -3.90
N LEU A 176 -0.53 -26.10 -3.92
CA LEU A 176 0.63 -26.94 -4.26
C LEU A 176 1.64 -27.19 -3.13
N ARG A 177 1.60 -26.49 -1.98
CA ARG A 177 2.61 -26.64 -0.90
C ARG A 177 2.07 -27.06 0.48
N LYS A 178 2.96 -27.64 1.31
CA LYS A 178 2.67 -28.18 2.66
C LYS A 178 2.34 -27.05 3.66
N ARG A 179 1.39 -27.30 4.57
CA ARG A 179 1.01 -26.37 5.64
C ARG A 179 2.19 -26.04 6.55
N SER A 180 2.35 -24.77 6.89
CA SER A 180 3.35 -24.30 7.85
C SER A 180 2.77 -24.27 9.27
N LEU A 181 3.63 -24.51 10.26
CA LEU A 181 3.29 -24.24 11.66
C LEU A 181 3.69 -22.79 11.97
N TYR A 182 2.71 -21.96 12.26
CA TYR A 182 2.91 -20.59 12.71
C TYR A 182 2.87 -20.55 14.24
N ARG A 183 3.87 -19.89 14.83
CA ARG A 183 3.87 -19.53 16.25
C ARG A 183 3.64 -18.03 16.34
N ILE A 184 2.55 -17.64 16.99
CA ILE A 184 2.05 -16.26 16.99
C ILE A 184 2.00 -15.79 18.43
N ALA A 185 2.73 -14.71 18.74
CA ALA A 185 2.61 -13.97 19.98
C ALA A 185 1.77 -12.71 19.69
N LEU A 186 0.78 -12.44 20.56
CA LEU A 186 -0.14 -11.32 20.41
C LEU A 186 -0.15 -10.52 21.71
N ASP A 187 0.44 -9.33 21.67
CA ASP A 187 0.50 -8.44 22.84
C ASP A 187 1.12 -9.19 24.05
N ASP A 188 0.49 -9.07 25.21
CA ASP A 188 0.90 -9.76 26.45
C ASP A 188 0.33 -11.18 26.59
N ARG A 189 -0.24 -11.77 25.53
CA ARG A 189 -0.86 -13.11 25.60
C ARG A 189 0.16 -14.22 25.37
N PRO A 190 -0.05 -15.42 25.97
CA PRO A 190 0.78 -16.59 25.69
C PRO A 190 0.81 -16.92 24.19
N PRO A 191 1.97 -17.26 23.61
CA PRO A 191 2.06 -17.59 22.20
C PRO A 191 1.18 -18.77 21.82
N ILE A 192 0.42 -18.63 20.73
CA ILE A 192 -0.39 -19.69 20.16
C ILE A 192 0.33 -20.37 19.00
N SER A 193 0.02 -21.64 18.77
CA SER A 193 0.58 -22.42 17.65
C SER A 193 -0.55 -22.91 16.74
N ILE A 194 -0.46 -22.58 15.46
CA ILE A 194 -1.52 -22.82 14.48
C ILE A 194 -0.93 -23.31 13.17
N ARG A 195 -1.47 -24.41 12.63
CA ARG A 195 -1.10 -24.89 11.28
C ARG A 195 -2.02 -24.26 10.25
N GLY A 196 -1.44 -23.63 9.24
CA GLY A 196 -2.16 -22.97 8.16
C GLY A 196 -1.42 -23.07 6.82
N SER A 197 -2.12 -22.79 5.74
CA SER A 197 -1.52 -22.63 4.40
C SER A 197 -1.01 -21.21 4.17
N ALA A 198 -1.63 -20.21 4.78
CA ALA A 198 -1.16 -18.83 4.74
C ALA A 198 -1.48 -18.10 6.06
N LEU A 199 -0.68 -17.09 6.37
CA LEU A 199 -0.93 -16.11 7.43
C LEU A 199 -0.87 -14.71 6.84
N PHE A 200 -1.80 -13.85 7.22
CA PHE A 200 -1.80 -12.43 6.90
C PHE A 200 -1.87 -11.60 8.19
N VAL A 201 -1.14 -10.51 8.23
CA VAL A 201 -1.28 -9.42 9.20
C VAL A 201 -1.87 -8.24 8.43
N VAL A 202 -3.04 -7.77 8.81
CA VAL A 202 -3.89 -6.89 8.00
C VAL A 202 -4.14 -5.58 8.75
N ASN A 203 -3.89 -4.46 8.07
CA ASN A 203 -4.21 -3.12 8.55
C ASN A 203 -5.47 -2.57 7.84
N LEU A 204 -5.61 -2.86 6.54
CA LEU A 204 -6.78 -2.50 5.73
C LEU A 204 -7.34 -3.76 5.11
N GLY A 205 -8.48 -4.22 5.62
CA GLY A 205 -9.02 -5.53 5.22
C GLY A 205 -10.18 -5.49 4.23
N ARG A 206 -10.65 -4.29 3.84
CA ARG A 206 -11.63 -4.10 2.77
C ARG A 206 -10.98 -3.46 1.54
N LEU A 207 -11.44 -3.91 0.37
CA LEU A 207 -11.19 -3.27 -0.91
C LEU A 207 -12.51 -2.72 -1.46
N PRO A 208 -12.88 -1.46 -1.19
CA PRO A 208 -14.03 -0.79 -1.77
C PRO A 208 -14.15 -1.03 -3.28
N GLY A 209 -15.37 -1.34 -3.75
CA GLY A 209 -15.64 -1.68 -5.15
C GLY A 209 -15.37 -3.14 -5.54
N ARG A 210 -14.85 -3.96 -4.61
CA ARG A 210 -14.70 -5.40 -4.78
C ARG A 210 -15.30 -6.12 -3.56
N ARG A 211 -16.01 -7.23 -3.75
CA ARG A 211 -16.53 -8.08 -2.65
C ARG A 211 -15.41 -8.87 -1.92
N ILE A 212 -14.17 -8.45 -2.10
CA ILE A 212 -12.96 -9.13 -1.65
C ILE A 212 -12.50 -8.50 -0.34
N GLY A 213 -12.52 -9.28 0.75
CA GLY A 213 -12.01 -8.86 2.04
C GLY A 213 -11.42 -10.03 2.83
N ILE A 214 -10.11 -10.01 3.05
CA ILE A 214 -9.40 -11.04 3.84
C ILE A 214 -9.72 -10.87 5.34
N ALA A 215 -9.96 -9.64 5.78
CA ALA A 215 -10.36 -9.29 7.15
C ALA A 215 -11.40 -8.14 7.08
N PRO A 216 -12.69 -8.41 6.84
CA PRO A 216 -13.67 -7.36 6.57
C PRO A 216 -13.88 -6.38 7.74
N ASP A 217 -13.44 -6.72 8.95
CA ASP A 217 -13.57 -5.84 10.12
C ASP A 217 -12.29 -5.02 10.40
N ALA A 218 -11.19 -5.30 9.70
CA ALA A 218 -9.93 -4.57 9.86
C ALA A 218 -10.05 -3.13 9.34
N GLY A 219 -9.73 -2.16 10.19
CA GLY A 219 -9.76 -0.74 9.85
C GLY A 219 -8.46 -0.04 10.22
N GLY A 220 -7.87 0.71 9.28
CA GLY A 220 -6.60 1.42 9.54
C GLY A 220 -6.73 2.67 10.42
N ARG A 221 -7.64 2.68 11.40
CA ARG A 221 -7.86 3.80 12.34
C ARG A 221 -8.23 3.33 13.76
N ASP A 222 -8.20 2.02 14.01
CA ASP A 222 -8.62 1.44 15.30
C ASP A 222 -7.42 1.13 16.21
N GLY A 223 -6.20 1.40 15.77
CA GLY A 223 -4.97 1.10 16.50
C GLY A 223 -4.62 -0.40 16.56
N LEU A 224 -5.26 -1.24 15.74
CA LEU A 224 -5.10 -2.69 15.76
C LEU A 224 -4.56 -3.22 14.43
N LEU A 225 -4.01 -4.44 14.51
CA LEU A 225 -3.71 -5.27 13.35
C LEU A 225 -4.49 -6.57 13.46
N ASP A 226 -5.08 -6.99 12.35
CA ASP A 226 -5.83 -8.24 12.26
C ASP A 226 -4.96 -9.38 11.76
N ILE A 227 -4.99 -10.51 12.46
CA ILE A 227 -4.28 -11.72 12.03
C ILE A 227 -5.26 -12.73 11.43
N VAL A 228 -5.06 -13.07 10.17
CA VAL A 228 -5.84 -14.07 9.44
C VAL A 228 -4.98 -15.28 9.13
N VAL A 229 -5.40 -16.46 9.59
CA VAL A 229 -4.75 -17.73 9.26
C VAL A 229 -5.67 -18.59 8.41
N ILE A 230 -5.26 -18.83 7.17
CA ILE A 230 -6.01 -19.67 6.25
C ILE A 230 -5.73 -21.14 6.57
N LYS A 231 -6.79 -21.89 6.89
CA LYS A 231 -6.73 -23.33 7.20
C LYS A 231 -7.35 -24.15 6.09
N THR A 232 -6.68 -24.25 4.94
CA THR A 232 -7.21 -25.11 3.87
C THR A 232 -6.72 -26.53 4.03
N LYS A 233 -7.66 -27.48 3.98
CA LYS A 233 -7.34 -28.90 4.11
C LYS A 233 -7.25 -29.65 2.78
N THR A 234 -8.02 -29.21 1.80
CA THR A 234 -8.18 -29.82 0.47
C THR A 234 -8.36 -28.72 -0.58
N LEU A 235 -8.21 -29.08 -1.86
CA LEU A 235 -8.43 -28.16 -2.99
C LEU A 235 -9.84 -27.53 -2.97
N PHE A 236 -10.85 -28.31 -2.57
CA PHE A 236 -12.23 -27.83 -2.42
C PHE A 236 -12.37 -26.79 -1.31
N HIS A 237 -11.70 -26.98 -0.17
CA HIS A 237 -11.69 -25.97 0.89
C HIS A 237 -10.96 -24.70 0.46
N SER A 238 -9.87 -24.82 -0.30
CA SER A 238 -9.18 -23.65 -0.87
C SER A 238 -10.08 -22.89 -1.82
N ALA A 239 -10.79 -23.58 -2.72
CA ALA A 239 -11.75 -22.95 -3.64
C ALA A 239 -12.92 -22.28 -2.89
N ALA A 240 -13.45 -22.92 -1.83
CA ALA A 240 -14.53 -22.37 -1.03
C ALA A 240 -14.10 -21.12 -0.23
N VAL A 241 -12.90 -21.12 0.35
CA VAL A 241 -12.34 -19.93 1.02
C VAL A 241 -12.15 -18.80 0.02
N PHE A 242 -11.62 -19.08 -1.17
CA PHE A 242 -11.48 -18.07 -2.22
C PHE A 242 -12.82 -17.53 -2.73
N ALA A 243 -13.86 -18.37 -2.83
CA ALA A 243 -15.19 -17.93 -3.20
C ALA A 243 -15.85 -17.02 -2.15
N GLN A 244 -15.49 -17.17 -0.86
CA GLN A 244 -15.92 -16.25 0.20
C GLN A 244 -15.17 -14.92 0.18
N LEU A 245 -14.00 -14.91 -0.46
CA LEU A 245 -13.18 -13.72 -0.68
C LEU A 245 -13.51 -13.03 -2.02
N LEU A 246 -14.58 -13.41 -2.75
CA LEU A 246 -14.98 -12.83 -4.05
C LEU A 246 -16.40 -12.28 -4.02
#